data_AF-A0A7L3NH62-F1
#
_entry.id   AF-A0A7L3NH62-F1
#
_cell.length_a   1.000
_cell.length_b   1.000
_cell.length_c   1.000
_cell.angle_alpha   90.00
_cell.angle_beta   90.00
_cell.angle_gamma   90.00
#
_symmetry.space_group_name_H-M   'P 1'
#
loop_
_entity.id
_entity.type
_entity.pdbx_description
1 polymer ?
#
loop_
_entity_poly.entity_id
_entity_poly.type
_entity_poly.pdbx_seq_one_letter_code
_entity_poly.pdbx_strand_id
1 'polypeptide(L)'
;MKEELRRSSPGSTPIKRRSTTQVALCFISLGMITFSQDYVANELTQSFFTITQKIQKKVAGSRNATEPSDMFPVLPGSYLPLNNPALEFIKYVCKVLSLDTNITNQVNKLRRDLLRLIEVGEFSEAAQFQDPCRSYVLPEVICRNCNFCRDLDLCKDPALSQDASVLPIWVCSNCQAQYDSDAIEAALVEALQKKLMAFVLQDLVCEKCHGVKETHMPVYCSCAGNFALTISSQTFMEHIKVFQNIARHYGMAYLLETIEWLLHTTPQLQQ
;
A
#
# COMPACT_ATOMS: atom_id res chain seq x y z
N MET A 1 -35.47 -19.64 18.67
CA MET A 1 -34.75 -20.81 18.13
C MET A 1 -34.69 -20.84 16.58
N LYS A 2 -35.70 -20.36 15.84
CA LYS A 2 -35.62 -20.22 14.36
C LYS A 2 -34.81 -19.00 13.86
N GLU A 3 -34.67 -17.94 14.67
CA GLU A 3 -33.87 -16.75 14.34
C GLU A 3 -32.36 -17.01 14.39
N GLU A 4 -31.91 -17.80 15.38
CA GLU A 4 -30.50 -18.12 15.64
C GLU A 4 -29.88 -18.99 14.52
N LEU A 5 -30.68 -19.84 13.87
CA LEU A 5 -30.19 -20.72 12.80
C LEU A 5 -29.87 -19.97 11.49
N ARG A 6 -30.40 -18.76 11.28
CA ARG A 6 -30.15 -17.98 10.06
C ARG A 6 -28.84 -17.20 10.08
N ARG A 7 -28.19 -17.08 11.24
CA ARG A 7 -26.87 -16.43 11.38
C ARG A 7 -25.70 -17.37 11.10
N SER A 8 -25.94 -18.69 11.05
CA SER A 8 -24.90 -19.72 10.95
C SER A 8 -24.90 -20.47 9.62
N SER A 9 -25.41 -19.87 8.54
CA SER A 9 -25.36 -20.45 7.20
C SER A 9 -23.96 -20.26 6.59
N PRO A 10 -23.26 -21.33 6.16
CA PRO A 10 -22.00 -21.22 5.43
C PRO A 10 -22.22 -20.37 4.16
N GLY A 11 -21.41 -19.33 3.96
CA GLY A 11 -21.53 -18.39 2.83
C GLY A 11 -22.12 -17.02 3.16
N SER A 12 -22.34 -16.71 4.45
CA SER A 12 -22.79 -15.39 4.93
C SER A 12 -21.66 -14.57 5.56
N THR A 13 -20.41 -14.74 5.10
CA THR A 13 -19.35 -13.80 5.43
C THR A 13 -19.66 -12.47 4.74
N PRO A 14 -19.71 -11.34 5.45
CA PRO A 14 -19.89 -10.06 4.79
C PRO A 14 -18.64 -9.75 3.98
N ILE A 15 -18.64 -10.14 2.71
CA ILE A 15 -17.71 -9.60 1.71
C ILE A 15 -17.94 -8.09 1.73
N LYS A 16 -16.95 -7.32 2.21
CA LYS A 16 -16.94 -5.88 2.05
C LYS A 16 -16.87 -5.62 0.55
N ARG A 17 -18.03 -5.50 -0.11
CA ARG A 17 -18.09 -5.10 -1.53
C ARG A 17 -17.26 -3.84 -1.63
N ARG A 18 -16.21 -3.89 -2.46
CA ARG A 18 -15.47 -2.72 -2.90
C ARG A 18 -16.51 -1.65 -3.21
N SER A 19 -16.51 -0.56 -2.47
CA SER A 19 -17.53 0.47 -2.56
C SER A 19 -17.60 0.89 -4.03
N THR A 20 -18.62 0.44 -4.75
CA THR A 20 -18.98 1.08 -6.00
C THR A 20 -19.43 2.45 -5.55
N THR A 21 -18.59 3.46 -5.78
CA THR A 21 -18.96 4.86 -5.62
C THR A 21 -20.17 5.08 -6.52
N GLN A 22 -21.37 4.87 -6.01
CA GLN A 22 -22.54 5.48 -6.58
C GLN A 22 -22.27 6.96 -6.39
N VAL A 23 -21.92 7.61 -7.48
CA VAL A 23 -21.89 9.07 -7.55
C VAL A 23 -23.32 9.49 -7.25
N ALA A 24 -23.60 9.76 -5.98
CA ALA A 24 -24.75 10.54 -5.61
C ALA A 24 -24.58 11.83 -6.40
N LEU A 25 -25.47 12.08 -7.37
CA LEU A 25 -25.62 13.37 -8.01
C LEU A 25 -26.02 14.34 -6.90
N CYS A 26 -25.01 14.84 -6.22
CA CYS A 26 -25.14 15.85 -5.21
C CYS A 26 -25.58 17.10 -6.00
N PHE A 27 -26.78 17.60 -5.71
CA PHE A 27 -27.19 18.95 -6.11
C PHE A 27 -26.30 19.94 -5.34
N ILE A 28 -25.03 20.00 -5.69
CA ILE A 28 -24.10 21.00 -5.18
C ILE A 28 -24.55 22.30 -5.82
N SER A 29 -24.99 23.24 -4.99
CA SER A 29 -25.33 24.58 -5.47
C SER A 29 -24.12 25.16 -6.20
N LEU A 30 -24.37 25.83 -7.34
CA LEU A 30 -23.31 26.49 -8.11
C LEU A 30 -22.45 27.41 -7.23
N GLY A 31 -23.07 28.04 -6.22
CA GLY A 31 -22.39 28.88 -5.22
C GLY A 31 -21.37 28.13 -4.35
N MET A 32 -21.63 26.87 -3.98
CA MET A 32 -20.65 26.04 -3.27
C MET A 32 -19.47 25.65 -4.16
N ILE A 33 -19.72 25.37 -5.43
CA ILE A 33 -18.67 25.05 -6.41
C ILE A 33 -17.76 26.27 -6.58
N THR A 34 -18.31 27.45 -6.82
CA THR A 34 -17.52 28.69 -6.98
C THR A 34 -16.76 29.01 -5.70
N PHE A 35 -17.39 28.89 -4.53
CA PHE A 35 -16.71 29.09 -3.25
C PHE A 35 -15.52 28.15 -3.07
N SER A 36 -15.69 26.84 -3.36
CA SER A 36 -14.61 25.86 -3.25
C SER A 36 -13.44 26.18 -4.18
N GLN A 37 -13.73 26.63 -5.40
CA GLN A 37 -12.72 27.01 -6.39
C GLN A 37 -11.93 28.25 -5.95
N ASP A 38 -12.62 29.29 -5.45
CA ASP A 38 -11.99 30.53 -4.98
C ASP A 38 -11.17 30.30 -3.71
N TYR A 39 -11.66 29.47 -2.80
CA TYR A 39 -10.95 29.10 -1.57
C TYR A 39 -9.64 28.35 -1.88
N VAL A 40 -9.68 27.41 -2.85
CA VAL A 40 -8.48 26.70 -3.29
C VAL A 40 -7.49 27.65 -3.98
N ALA A 41 -7.98 28.47 -4.92
CA ALA A 41 -7.15 29.35 -5.74
C ALA A 41 -6.46 30.46 -4.92
N ASN A 42 -7.08 30.93 -3.83
CA ASN A 42 -6.57 32.04 -3.03
C ASN A 42 -5.98 31.56 -1.70
N GLU A 43 -6.84 31.19 -0.76
CA GLU A 43 -6.46 30.92 0.64
C GLU A 43 -5.55 29.70 0.77
N LEU A 44 -5.97 28.55 0.22
CA LEU A 44 -5.19 27.31 0.32
C LEU A 44 -3.88 27.41 -0.46
N THR A 45 -3.90 28.06 -1.63
CA THR A 45 -2.70 28.27 -2.43
C THR A 45 -1.63 29.02 -1.62
N GLN A 46 -1.97 30.17 -1.01
CA GLN A 46 -1.03 30.93 -0.19
C GLN A 46 -0.53 30.15 1.04
N SER A 47 -1.43 29.42 1.70
CA SER A 47 -1.09 28.56 2.83
C SER A 47 -0.08 27.47 2.44
N PHE A 48 -0.34 26.74 1.35
CA PHE A 48 0.54 25.68 0.89
C PHE A 48 1.88 26.18 0.36
N PHE A 49 1.94 27.36 -0.26
CA PHE A 49 3.21 28.02 -0.58
C PHE A 49 4.04 28.27 0.68
N THR A 50 3.42 28.86 1.70
CA THR A 50 4.08 29.17 2.96
C THR A 50 4.57 27.91 3.66
N ILE A 51 3.75 26.85 3.70
CA ILE A 51 4.12 25.56 4.30
C ILE A 51 5.26 24.91 3.53
N THR A 52 5.16 24.83 2.19
CA THR A 52 6.19 24.24 1.32
C THR A 52 7.53 24.95 1.48
N GLN A 53 7.53 26.29 1.50
CA GLN A 53 8.75 27.08 1.75
C GLN A 53 9.34 26.84 3.15
N LYS A 54 8.48 26.71 4.18
CA LYS A 54 8.94 26.40 5.54
C LYS A 54 9.58 25.02 5.61
N ILE A 55 9.00 24.01 4.96
CA ILE A 55 9.56 22.67 4.88
C ILE A 55 10.91 22.72 4.14
N GLN A 56 10.95 23.37 2.96
CA GLN A 56 12.19 23.47 2.18
C GLN A 56 13.32 24.17 2.96
N LYS A 57 13.02 25.18 3.78
CA LYS A 57 14.04 25.91 4.56
C LYS A 57 14.47 25.20 5.84
N LYS A 58 13.56 24.52 6.53
CA LYS A 58 13.82 23.95 7.87
C LYS A 58 14.16 22.46 7.86
N VAL A 59 13.73 21.75 6.83
CA VAL A 59 13.69 20.28 6.81
C VAL A 59 14.51 19.70 5.66
N ALA A 60 14.67 20.42 4.54
CA ALA A 60 15.53 19.95 3.46
C ALA A 60 17.02 20.17 3.81
N GLY A 61 17.57 19.31 4.66
CA GLY A 61 19.01 19.05 4.72
C GLY A 61 19.47 18.35 3.44
N SER A 62 20.61 18.76 2.89
CA SER A 62 21.27 18.29 1.64
C SER A 62 20.35 17.81 0.51
N ARG A 63 20.18 18.64 -0.53
CA ARG A 63 19.38 18.39 -1.75
C ARG A 63 19.71 17.06 -2.49
N ASN A 64 20.78 16.36 -2.10
CA ASN A 64 21.33 15.18 -2.79
C ASN A 64 21.53 13.97 -1.86
N ALA A 65 20.68 13.76 -0.85
CA ALA A 65 20.71 12.50 -0.10
C ALA A 65 20.03 11.39 -0.90
N THR A 66 20.82 10.40 -1.34
CA THR A 66 20.30 9.13 -1.87
C THR A 66 19.63 8.29 -0.77
N GLU A 67 19.94 8.60 0.49
CA GLU A 67 19.40 7.95 1.67
C GLU A 67 17.99 8.45 2.03
N PRO A 68 17.09 7.55 2.46
CA PRO A 68 15.76 7.91 2.94
C PRO A 68 15.87 8.86 4.14
N SER A 69 15.02 9.88 4.18
CA SER A 69 15.03 10.82 5.29
C SER A 69 14.52 10.14 6.57
N ASP A 70 15.29 10.22 7.67
CA ASP A 70 14.90 9.76 9.03
C ASP A 70 13.59 10.37 9.54
N MET A 71 13.07 11.39 8.84
CA MET A 71 11.83 12.06 9.20
C MET A 71 10.56 11.29 8.85
N PHE A 72 10.64 10.30 7.96
CA PHE A 72 9.47 9.52 7.58
C PHE A 72 9.33 8.26 8.46
N PRO A 73 8.13 8.01 9.02
CA PRO A 73 7.92 6.80 9.81
C PRO A 73 7.98 5.56 8.91
N VAL A 74 8.71 4.54 9.38
CA VAL A 74 8.73 3.22 8.74
C VAL A 74 7.48 2.46 9.20
N LEU A 75 6.43 2.54 8.39
CA LEU A 75 5.17 1.84 8.61
C LEU A 75 5.20 0.46 7.94
N PRO A 76 4.35 -0.51 8.34
CA PRO A 76 4.36 -1.87 7.77
C PRO A 76 4.22 -1.89 6.23
N GLY A 77 3.47 -0.94 5.66
CA GLY A 77 3.28 -0.82 4.21
C GLY A 77 4.32 0.05 3.49
N SER A 78 5.31 0.63 4.17
CA SER A 78 6.26 1.55 3.54
C SER A 78 7.20 0.81 2.58
N TYR A 79 7.25 1.26 1.32
CA TYR A 79 8.16 0.69 0.31
C TYR A 79 8.85 1.73 -0.58
N LEU A 80 8.38 2.99 -0.55
CA LEU A 80 8.96 4.08 -1.32
C LEU A 80 10.12 4.73 -0.55
N PRO A 81 11.27 5.00 -1.20
CA PRO A 81 12.32 5.82 -0.62
C PRO A 81 11.91 7.29 -0.68
N LEU A 82 11.48 7.85 0.46
CA LEU A 82 11.04 9.24 0.56
C LEU A 82 12.20 10.13 1.02
N ASN A 83 12.75 10.90 0.08
CA ASN A 83 13.96 11.71 0.33
C ASN A 83 13.68 13.22 0.41
N ASN A 84 12.60 13.70 -0.20
CA ASN A 84 12.27 15.13 -0.25
C ASN A 84 10.91 15.42 0.41
N PRO A 85 10.92 15.85 1.69
CA PRO A 85 9.69 16.14 2.43
C PRO A 85 8.78 17.20 1.80
N ALA A 86 9.34 18.20 1.12
CA ALA A 86 8.55 19.23 0.44
C ALA A 86 7.83 18.64 -0.79
N LEU A 87 8.51 17.79 -1.54
CA LEU A 87 7.92 17.10 -2.70
C LEU A 87 6.80 16.15 -2.28
N GLU A 88 7.02 15.34 -1.23
CA GLU A 88 6.00 14.40 -0.74
C GLU A 88 4.80 15.14 -0.14
N PHE A 89 5.01 16.25 0.57
CA PHE A 89 3.93 17.13 1.00
C PHE A 89 3.04 17.59 -0.16
N ILE A 90 3.64 18.10 -1.24
CA ILE A 90 2.91 18.56 -2.43
C ILE A 90 2.13 17.39 -3.05
N LYS A 91 2.78 16.24 -3.24
CA LYS A 91 2.14 15.05 -3.83
C LYS A 91 0.89 14.64 -3.06
N TYR A 92 0.99 14.54 -1.73
CA TYR A 92 -0.09 14.03 -0.89
C TYR A 92 -1.26 15.02 -0.80
N VAL A 93 -0.97 16.29 -0.54
CA VAL A 93 -2.01 17.33 -0.44
C VAL A 93 -2.73 17.51 -1.78
N CYS A 94 -2.00 17.63 -2.89
CA CYS A 94 -2.61 17.75 -4.21
C CYS A 94 -3.39 16.48 -4.59
N LYS A 95 -2.92 15.28 -4.19
CA LYS A 95 -3.67 14.05 -4.46
C LYS A 95 -4.98 14.01 -3.71
N VAL A 96 -5.01 14.38 -2.43
CA VAL A 96 -6.24 14.45 -1.64
C VAL A 96 -7.21 15.47 -2.22
N LEU A 97 -6.75 16.66 -2.59
CA LEU A 97 -7.61 17.69 -3.21
C LEU A 97 -8.12 17.26 -4.59
N SER A 98 -7.34 16.48 -5.35
CA SER A 98 -7.77 15.95 -6.66
C SER A 98 -8.93 14.95 -6.58
N LEU A 99 -9.31 14.50 -5.38
CA LEU A 99 -10.48 13.64 -5.19
C LEU A 99 -11.80 14.39 -5.48
N ASP A 100 -11.81 15.73 -5.37
CA ASP A 100 -12.95 16.55 -5.75
C ASP A 100 -12.82 17.04 -7.19
N THR A 101 -13.70 16.55 -8.06
CA THR A 101 -13.70 16.86 -9.49
C THR A 101 -13.98 18.34 -9.78
N ASN A 102 -14.66 19.05 -8.87
CA ASN A 102 -15.07 20.45 -9.07
C ASN A 102 -13.89 21.43 -9.01
N ILE A 103 -12.79 21.06 -8.36
CA ILE A 103 -11.61 21.91 -8.14
C ILE A 103 -10.38 21.46 -8.95
N THR A 104 -10.52 20.47 -9.83
CA THR A 104 -9.42 19.85 -10.60
C THR A 104 -8.49 20.88 -11.25
N ASN A 105 -9.03 21.91 -11.90
CA ASN A 105 -8.23 22.93 -12.58
C ASN A 105 -7.39 23.76 -11.60
N GLN A 106 -7.96 24.09 -10.44
CA GLN A 106 -7.26 24.87 -9.41
C GLN A 106 -6.19 24.04 -8.73
N VAL A 107 -6.45 22.75 -8.48
CA VAL A 107 -5.47 21.80 -7.96
C VAL A 107 -4.32 21.59 -8.95
N ASN A 108 -4.60 21.48 -10.24
CA ASN A 108 -3.56 21.36 -11.28
C ASN A 108 -2.70 22.61 -11.35
N LYS A 109 -3.30 23.80 -11.28
CA LYS A 109 -2.55 25.06 -11.21
C LYS A 109 -1.68 25.13 -9.96
N LEU A 110 -2.26 24.87 -8.79
CA LEU A 110 -1.56 24.82 -7.51
C LEU A 110 -0.36 23.83 -7.55
N ARG A 111 -0.58 22.61 -8.05
CA ARG A 111 0.47 21.60 -8.20
C ARG A 111 1.62 22.12 -9.05
N ARG A 112 1.34 22.73 -10.20
CA ARG A 112 2.36 23.31 -11.08
C ARG A 112 3.17 24.38 -10.38
N ASP A 113 2.49 25.31 -9.72
CA ASP A 113 3.14 26.45 -9.10
C ASP A 113 3.97 26.02 -7.87
N LEU A 114 3.50 25.02 -7.09
CA LEU A 114 4.25 24.42 -5.98
C LEU A 114 5.46 23.60 -6.44
N LEU A 115 5.33 22.81 -7.52
CA LEU A 115 6.46 22.06 -8.09
C LEU A 115 7.53 23.00 -8.64
N ARG A 116 7.12 24.12 -9.26
CA ARG A 116 8.04 25.17 -9.70
C ARG A 116 8.81 25.81 -8.55
N LEU A 117 8.18 25.98 -7.38
CA LEU A 117 8.86 26.50 -6.18
C LEU A 117 10.01 25.60 -5.72
N ILE A 118 9.87 24.27 -5.88
CA ILE A 118 10.91 23.30 -5.49
C ILE A 118 11.81 22.87 -6.64
N GLU A 119 11.72 23.54 -7.80
CA GLU A 119 12.53 23.26 -9.01
C GLU A 119 12.36 21.84 -9.56
N VAL A 120 11.20 21.21 -9.35
CA VAL A 120 10.88 19.88 -9.89
C VAL A 120 9.93 20.02 -11.08
N GLY A 121 10.22 19.32 -12.18
CA GLY A 121 9.37 19.34 -13.37
C GLY A 121 8.03 18.63 -13.12
N GLU A 122 6.93 19.22 -13.62
CA GLU A 122 5.57 18.66 -13.47
C GLU A 122 5.43 17.22 -14.00
N PHE A 123 6.12 16.93 -15.10
CA PHE A 123 6.10 15.65 -15.79
C PHE A 123 7.26 14.72 -15.40
N SER A 124 8.07 15.11 -14.41
CA SER A 124 9.12 14.23 -13.90
C SER A 124 8.50 13.00 -13.23
N GLU A 125 9.16 11.84 -13.34
CA GLU A 125 8.76 10.63 -12.62
C GLU A 125 8.70 10.87 -11.11
N ALA A 126 9.66 11.66 -10.60
CA ALA A 126 9.71 12.09 -9.22
C ALA A 126 8.48 12.89 -8.78
N ALA A 127 7.76 13.61 -9.67
CA ALA A 127 6.56 14.36 -9.32
C ALA A 127 5.27 13.52 -9.35
N GLN A 128 5.32 12.30 -9.88
CA GLN A 128 4.15 11.44 -9.92
C GLN A 128 3.81 10.95 -8.51
N PHE A 129 2.53 11.01 -8.15
CA PHE A 129 2.07 10.46 -6.88
C PHE A 129 2.04 8.94 -6.99
N GLN A 130 2.66 8.29 -6.01
CA GLN A 130 2.58 6.84 -5.79
C GLN A 130 2.04 6.63 -4.37
N ASP A 131 1.15 5.64 -4.18
CA ASP A 131 0.62 5.32 -2.85
C ASP A 131 1.79 4.87 -1.96
N PRO A 132 2.13 5.58 -0.87
CA PRO A 132 3.27 5.21 -0.03
C PRO A 132 3.05 3.93 0.78
N CYS A 133 1.81 3.44 0.88
CA CYS A 133 1.44 2.29 1.69
C CYS A 133 0.94 1.13 0.83
N ARG A 134 1.77 0.08 0.71
CA ARG A 134 1.35 -1.19 0.12
C ARG A 134 0.51 -1.96 1.14
N SER A 135 -0.78 -2.15 0.83
CA SER A 135 -1.69 -2.93 1.67
C SER A 135 -1.39 -4.42 1.59
N TYR A 136 -1.45 -5.10 2.73
CA TYR A 136 -1.50 -6.56 2.78
C TYR A 136 -2.72 -7.01 3.56
N VAL A 137 -3.62 -7.71 2.88
CA VAL A 137 -4.91 -8.11 3.42
C VAL A 137 -4.89 -9.61 3.69
N LEU A 138 -5.09 -9.99 4.95
CA LEU A 138 -5.40 -11.36 5.32
C LEU A 138 -6.89 -11.62 5.04
N PRO A 139 -7.22 -12.57 4.15
CA PRO A 139 -8.60 -12.89 3.86
C PRO A 139 -9.26 -13.64 5.03
N GLU A 140 -10.55 -13.37 5.24
CA GLU A 140 -11.43 -14.23 6.06
C GLU A 140 -10.94 -14.49 7.50
N VAL A 141 -10.43 -13.47 8.19
CA VAL A 141 -10.02 -13.59 9.60
C VAL A 141 -11.26 -13.67 10.50
N ILE A 142 -11.39 -14.80 11.21
CA ILE A 142 -12.53 -15.09 12.09
C ILE A 142 -12.21 -14.70 13.54
N CYS A 143 -13.05 -13.85 14.14
CA CYS A 143 -12.94 -13.54 15.56
C CYS A 143 -13.39 -14.71 16.44
N ARG A 144 -12.52 -15.21 17.32
CA ARG A 144 -12.83 -16.32 18.24
C ARG A 144 -13.94 -16.01 19.25
N ASN A 145 -14.21 -14.73 19.52
CA ASN A 145 -15.20 -14.33 20.53
C ASN A 145 -16.63 -14.19 19.96
N CYS A 146 -16.79 -13.67 18.74
CA CYS A 146 -18.12 -13.42 18.15
C CYS A 146 -18.33 -14.07 16.77
N ASN A 147 -17.38 -14.85 16.28
CA ASN A 147 -17.37 -15.50 14.97
C ASN A 147 -17.55 -14.53 13.78
N PHE A 148 -17.31 -13.24 13.99
CA PHE A 148 -17.33 -12.26 12.91
C PHE A 148 -16.12 -12.49 12.01
N CYS A 149 -16.40 -12.73 10.74
CA CYS A 149 -15.39 -12.95 9.70
C CYS A 149 -15.25 -11.68 8.87
N ARG A 150 -14.01 -11.23 8.71
CA ARG A 150 -13.67 -10.08 7.86
C ARG A 150 -12.27 -10.22 7.30
N ASP A 151 -12.04 -9.52 6.21
CA ASP A 151 -10.68 -9.27 5.75
C ASP A 151 -9.99 -8.26 6.69
N LEU A 152 -8.71 -8.48 6.96
CA LEU A 152 -7.90 -7.67 7.87
C LEU A 152 -6.70 -7.10 7.12
N ASP A 153 -6.64 -5.78 6.97
CA ASP A 153 -5.52 -5.09 6.32
C ASP A 153 -4.46 -4.75 7.37
N LEU A 154 -3.36 -5.50 7.38
CA LEU A 154 -2.31 -5.35 8.39
C LEU A 154 -1.53 -4.03 8.27
N CYS A 155 -1.63 -3.35 7.13
CA CYS A 155 -0.90 -2.11 6.88
C CYS A 155 -1.77 -0.86 7.08
N LYS A 156 -3.08 -0.96 6.84
CA LYS A 156 -4.00 0.18 6.84
C LYS A 156 -5.02 0.15 7.98
N ASP A 157 -5.36 -1.01 8.54
CA ASP A 157 -6.30 -1.05 9.65
C ASP A 157 -5.69 -0.36 10.88
N PRO A 158 -6.46 0.51 11.57
CA PRO A 158 -5.97 1.22 12.73
C PRO A 158 -5.67 0.22 13.85
N ALA A 159 -4.40 -0.08 14.05
CA ALA A 159 -3.98 -0.78 15.25
C ALA A 159 -4.13 0.20 16.43
N LEU A 160 -4.84 -0.23 17.47
CA LEU A 160 -4.93 0.54 18.69
C LEU A 160 -3.55 0.51 19.35
N SER A 161 -2.88 1.65 19.36
CA SER A 161 -1.67 1.90 20.13
C SER A 161 -2.05 2.97 21.16
N GLN A 162 -2.23 2.58 22.43
CA GLN A 162 -2.45 3.56 23.50
C GLN A 162 -1.13 4.27 23.89
N ASP A 163 0.03 3.66 23.63
CA ASP A 163 1.35 4.22 23.93
C ASP A 163 2.43 3.69 22.96
N ALA A 164 3.46 4.50 22.66
CA ALA A 164 4.58 4.13 21.77
C ALA A 164 5.44 2.95 22.26
N SER A 165 5.22 2.49 23.51
CA SER A 165 5.89 1.33 24.09
C SER A 165 5.11 0.03 23.96
N VAL A 166 3.85 0.07 23.51
CA VAL A 166 2.98 -1.11 23.40
C VAL A 166 2.86 -1.50 21.93
N LEU A 167 3.10 -2.78 21.64
CA LEU A 167 2.96 -3.30 20.29
C LEU A 167 1.53 -3.07 19.77
N PRO A 168 1.38 -2.69 18.50
CA PRO A 168 0.08 -2.38 17.92
C PRO A 168 -0.84 -3.62 17.93
N ILE A 169 -2.09 -3.45 18.38
CA ILE A 169 -3.07 -4.53 18.53
C ILE A 169 -4.20 -4.40 17.50
N TRP A 170 -4.60 -5.53 16.90
CA TRP A 170 -5.82 -5.60 16.08
C TRP A 170 -7.03 -6.02 16.90
N VAL A 171 -8.14 -5.32 16.66
CA VAL A 171 -9.42 -5.60 17.29
C VAL A 171 -10.49 -5.98 16.28
N CYS A 172 -11.44 -6.80 16.73
CA CYS A 172 -12.62 -7.14 15.97
C CYS A 172 -13.54 -5.92 15.86
N SER A 173 -13.95 -5.56 14.64
CA SER A 173 -14.85 -4.42 14.41
C SER A 173 -16.23 -4.57 15.05
N ASN A 174 -16.66 -5.81 15.36
CA ASN A 174 -17.97 -6.09 15.95
C ASN A 174 -17.96 -6.09 17.48
N CYS A 175 -17.09 -6.88 18.11
CA CYS A 175 -17.07 -7.04 19.57
C CYS A 175 -15.89 -6.35 20.28
N GLN A 176 -15.00 -5.70 19.53
CA GLN A 176 -13.77 -5.05 20.02
C GLN A 176 -12.80 -6.00 20.75
N ALA A 177 -13.03 -7.32 20.70
CA ALA A 177 -12.08 -8.30 21.21
C ALA A 177 -10.80 -8.29 20.38
N GLN A 178 -9.67 -8.41 21.06
CA GLN A 178 -8.35 -8.51 20.45
C GLN A 178 -8.23 -9.81 19.62
N TYR A 179 -7.66 -9.69 18.42
CA TYR A 179 -7.23 -10.86 17.65
C TYR A 179 -5.97 -11.47 18.25
N ASP A 180 -5.87 -12.79 18.14
CA ASP A 180 -4.68 -13.53 18.54
C ASP A 180 -3.52 -13.26 17.57
N SER A 181 -2.47 -12.59 18.06
CA SER A 181 -1.30 -12.23 17.26
C SER A 181 -0.55 -13.46 16.75
N ASP A 182 -0.48 -14.53 17.54
CA ASP A 182 0.23 -15.76 17.16
C ASP A 182 -0.50 -16.47 16.01
N ALA A 183 -1.84 -16.43 16.03
CA ALA A 183 -2.65 -16.96 14.94
C ALA A 183 -2.50 -16.16 13.64
N ILE A 184 -2.38 -14.82 13.75
CA ILE A 184 -2.10 -13.95 12.61
C ILE A 184 -0.69 -14.20 12.06
N GLU A 185 0.30 -14.37 12.94
CA GLU A 185 1.67 -14.70 12.55
C GLU A 185 1.72 -16.04 11.81
N ALA A 186 1.08 -17.08 12.32
CA ALA A 186 0.98 -18.37 11.66
C ALA A 186 0.31 -18.27 10.27
N ALA A 187 -0.77 -17.49 10.15
CA ALA A 187 -1.44 -17.24 8.88
C ALA A 187 -0.54 -16.50 7.87
N LEU A 188 0.32 -15.59 8.35
CA LEU A 188 1.29 -14.90 7.51
C LEU A 188 2.40 -15.82 7.02
N VAL A 189 2.89 -16.71 7.88
CA VAL A 189 3.88 -17.73 7.49
C VAL A 189 3.29 -18.66 6.44
N GLU A 190 2.07 -19.14 6.61
CA GLU A 190 1.38 -19.93 5.58
C GLU A 190 1.22 -19.15 4.28
N ALA A 191 0.89 -17.87 4.34
CA ALA A 191 0.72 -17.04 3.15
C ALA A 191 2.06 -16.80 2.43
N LEU A 192 3.15 -16.62 3.18
CA LEU A 192 4.50 -16.55 2.63
C LEU A 192 4.89 -17.85 1.93
N GLN A 193 4.64 -19.00 2.56
CA GLN A 193 4.89 -20.32 1.97
C GLN A 193 4.06 -20.55 0.70
N LYS A 194 2.77 -20.17 0.70
CA LYS A 194 1.91 -20.24 -0.48
C LYS A 194 2.44 -19.38 -1.63
N LYS A 195 2.95 -18.17 -1.33
CA LYS A 195 3.59 -17.31 -2.34
C LYS A 195 4.89 -17.89 -2.86
N LEU A 196 5.72 -18.46 -1.99
CA LEU A 196 6.94 -19.15 -2.40
C LEU A 196 6.63 -20.32 -3.31
N MET A 197 5.64 -21.14 -2.95
CA MET A 197 5.19 -22.26 -3.77
C MET A 197 4.72 -21.78 -5.15
N ALA A 198 3.93 -20.70 -5.20
CA ALA A 198 3.50 -20.11 -6.46
C ALA A 198 4.66 -19.59 -7.32
N PHE A 199 5.72 -19.05 -6.69
CA PHE A 199 6.92 -18.61 -7.39
C PHE A 199 7.76 -19.78 -7.93
N VAL A 200 7.88 -20.88 -7.19
CA VAL A 200 8.65 -22.06 -7.61
C VAL A 200 7.91 -22.85 -8.69
N LEU A 201 6.59 -22.96 -8.59
CA LEU A 201 5.74 -23.71 -9.52
C LEU A 201 5.19 -22.85 -10.67
N GLN A 202 5.66 -21.61 -10.81
CA GLN A 202 5.17 -20.72 -11.86
C GLN A 202 5.44 -21.29 -13.26
N ASP A 203 4.55 -20.96 -14.19
CA ASP A 203 4.80 -21.23 -15.59
C ASP A 203 5.90 -20.31 -16.13
N LEU A 204 6.55 -20.78 -17.19
CA LEU A 204 7.45 -19.95 -18.00
C LEU A 204 6.76 -19.56 -19.31
N VAL A 205 6.91 -18.31 -19.71
CA VAL A 205 6.30 -17.76 -20.92
C VAL A 205 7.37 -17.37 -21.92
N CYS A 206 7.16 -17.67 -23.19
CA CYS A 206 8.08 -17.26 -24.23
C CYS A 206 7.99 -15.75 -24.50
N GLU A 207 9.13 -15.06 -24.54
CA GLU A 207 9.17 -13.60 -24.79
C GLU A 207 8.71 -13.20 -26.20
N LYS A 208 8.83 -14.10 -27.20
CA LYS A 208 8.50 -13.79 -28.60
C LYS A 208 7.05 -14.07 -28.98
N CYS A 209 6.54 -15.26 -28.63
CA CYS A 209 5.20 -15.69 -29.02
C CYS A 209 4.19 -15.65 -27.88
N HIS A 210 4.62 -15.35 -26.65
CA HIS A 210 3.80 -15.36 -25.44
C HIS A 210 3.12 -16.71 -25.14
N GLY A 211 3.63 -17.80 -25.73
CA GLY A 211 3.19 -19.16 -25.44
C GLY A 211 3.75 -19.67 -24.11
N VAL A 212 2.94 -20.42 -23.37
CA VAL A 212 3.31 -21.08 -22.12
C VAL A 212 4.18 -22.31 -22.41
N LYS A 213 5.20 -22.53 -21.58
CA LYS A 213 6.09 -23.69 -21.70
C LYS A 213 5.37 -24.97 -21.24
N GLU A 214 5.08 -25.87 -22.18
CA GLU A 214 4.31 -27.11 -21.90
C GLU A 214 5.17 -28.29 -21.42
N THR A 215 6.48 -28.28 -21.70
CA THR A 215 7.39 -29.40 -21.39
C THR A 215 8.60 -28.91 -20.60
N HIS A 216 9.18 -29.76 -19.74
CA HIS A 216 10.22 -29.32 -18.80
C HIS A 216 11.62 -29.15 -19.42
N MET A 217 12.02 -30.06 -20.32
CA MET A 217 13.38 -30.14 -20.87
C MET A 217 13.81 -29.00 -21.82
N PRO A 218 12.97 -28.44 -22.70
CA PRO A 218 13.47 -27.48 -23.69
C PRO A 218 13.94 -26.18 -23.03
N VAL A 219 15.11 -25.72 -23.44
CA VAL A 219 15.69 -24.44 -23.01
C VAL A 219 15.08 -23.27 -23.77
N TYR A 220 14.70 -23.49 -25.03
CA TYR A 220 14.11 -22.49 -25.92
C TYR A 220 12.74 -22.91 -26.41
N CYS A 221 11.90 -21.93 -26.76
CA CYS A 221 10.62 -22.17 -27.40
C CYS A 221 10.81 -22.64 -28.86
N SER A 222 9.77 -23.26 -29.44
CA SER A 222 9.73 -23.65 -30.86
C SER A 222 9.94 -22.47 -31.83
N CYS A 223 9.64 -21.25 -31.40
CA CYS A 223 9.91 -20.00 -32.14
C CYS A 223 11.35 -19.47 -31.94
N ALA A 224 12.25 -20.25 -31.33
CA ALA A 224 13.60 -19.84 -30.92
C ALA A 224 13.61 -18.61 -30.00
N GLY A 225 12.58 -18.45 -29.16
CA GLY A 225 12.51 -17.43 -28.12
C GLY A 225 12.94 -17.99 -26.76
N ASN A 226 13.45 -17.10 -25.90
CA ASN A 226 13.74 -17.43 -24.51
C ASN A 226 12.45 -17.53 -23.70
N PHE A 227 12.52 -18.31 -22.63
CA PHE A 227 11.47 -18.40 -21.63
C PHE A 227 11.78 -17.46 -20.46
N ALA A 228 10.79 -16.67 -20.06
CA ALA A 228 10.86 -15.75 -18.93
C ALA A 228 9.91 -16.21 -17.81
N LEU A 229 10.20 -15.76 -16.59
CA LEU A 229 9.36 -15.97 -15.42
C LEU A 229 8.05 -15.18 -15.56
N THR A 230 6.92 -15.81 -15.23
CA THR A 230 5.62 -15.12 -15.16
C THR A 230 5.55 -14.16 -13.96
N ILE A 231 6.16 -14.55 -12.84
CA ILE A 231 6.35 -13.76 -11.63
C ILE A 231 7.85 -13.44 -11.54
N SER A 232 8.20 -12.16 -11.74
CA SER A 232 9.59 -11.73 -11.64
C SER A 232 10.14 -11.85 -10.21
N SER A 233 11.44 -12.11 -10.08
CA SER A 233 12.14 -12.14 -8.80
C SER A 233 11.98 -10.81 -8.05
N GLN A 234 12.00 -9.68 -8.76
CA GLN A 234 11.77 -8.35 -8.18
C GLN A 234 10.38 -8.24 -7.53
N THR A 235 9.31 -8.69 -8.21
CA THR A 235 7.94 -8.65 -7.66
C THR A 235 7.82 -9.54 -6.42
N PHE A 236 8.50 -10.70 -6.42
CA PHE A 236 8.54 -11.58 -5.27
C PHE A 236 9.26 -10.95 -4.08
N MET A 237 10.41 -10.31 -4.31
CA MET A 237 11.17 -9.58 -3.30
C MET A 237 10.41 -8.39 -2.71
N GLU A 238 9.65 -7.69 -3.54
CA GLU A 238 8.75 -6.64 -3.08
C GLU A 238 7.69 -7.16 -2.10
N HIS A 239 7.12 -8.34 -2.37
CA HIS A 239 6.20 -8.99 -1.42
C HIS A 239 6.91 -9.35 -0.12
N ILE A 240 8.11 -9.95 -0.19
CA ILE A 240 8.90 -10.31 1.00
C ILE A 240 9.17 -9.09 1.87
N LYS A 241 9.53 -7.95 1.29
CA LYS A 241 9.77 -6.69 2.02
C LYS A 241 8.54 -6.26 2.83
N VAL A 242 7.33 -6.41 2.28
CA VAL A 242 6.09 -6.10 3.02
C VAL A 242 5.91 -7.03 4.22
N PHE A 243 6.09 -8.36 4.05
CA PHE A 243 6.04 -9.29 5.17
C PHE A 243 7.09 -8.96 6.24
N GLN A 244 8.30 -8.58 5.82
CA GLN A 244 9.38 -8.23 6.72
C GLN A 244 9.06 -6.96 7.52
N ASN A 245 8.48 -5.95 6.89
CA ASN A 245 8.06 -4.72 7.56
C ASN A 245 6.91 -4.95 8.54
N ILE A 246 5.93 -5.79 8.17
CA ILE A 246 4.87 -6.23 9.08
C ILE A 246 5.49 -6.95 10.29
N ALA A 247 6.40 -7.90 10.05
CA ALA A 247 7.01 -8.67 11.12
C ALA A 247 7.77 -7.77 12.12
N ARG A 248 8.55 -6.81 11.63
CA ARG A 248 9.28 -5.84 12.46
C ARG A 248 8.33 -4.91 13.24
N HIS A 249 7.29 -4.40 12.58
CA HIS A 249 6.38 -3.43 13.18
C HIS A 249 5.53 -4.03 14.31
N TYR A 250 5.11 -5.30 14.15
CA TYR A 250 4.26 -6.00 15.13
C TYR A 250 5.03 -6.95 16.06
N GLY A 251 6.36 -7.08 15.91
CA GLY A 251 7.19 -7.91 16.78
C GLY A 251 7.03 -9.43 16.57
N MET A 252 6.82 -9.87 15.33
CA MET A 252 6.64 -11.28 14.95
C MET A 252 7.97 -11.98 14.71
N ALA A 253 8.50 -12.66 15.73
CA ALA A 253 9.83 -13.27 15.68
C ALA A 253 9.90 -14.48 14.73
N TYR A 254 8.88 -15.33 14.72
CA TYR A 254 8.86 -16.55 13.90
C TYR A 254 8.73 -16.22 12.41
N LEU A 255 7.87 -15.27 12.06
CA LEU A 255 7.76 -14.78 10.68
C LEU A 255 9.08 -14.15 10.22
N LEU A 256 9.75 -13.38 11.08
CA LEU A 256 11.02 -12.75 10.74
C LEU A 256 12.12 -13.80 10.49
N GLU A 257 12.25 -14.79 11.35
CA GLU A 257 13.21 -15.89 11.19
C GLU A 257 12.97 -16.68 9.90
N THR A 258 11.71 -17.01 9.58
CA THR A 258 11.38 -17.72 8.33
C THR A 258 11.73 -16.92 7.08
N ILE A 259 11.58 -15.58 7.12
CA ILE A 259 11.98 -14.69 6.02
C ILE A 259 13.51 -14.63 5.90
N GLU A 260 14.23 -14.50 7.01
CA GLU A 260 15.69 -14.46 7.00
C GLU A 260 16.29 -15.75 6.48
N TRP A 261 15.76 -16.90 6.91
CA TRP A 261 16.14 -18.21 6.39
C TRP A 261 15.89 -18.31 4.88
N LEU A 262 14.74 -17.84 4.40
CA LEU A 262 14.41 -17.84 2.98
C LEU A 262 15.43 -17.02 2.18
N LEU A 263 15.71 -15.79 2.62
CA LEU A 263 16.65 -14.88 1.97
C LEU A 263 18.08 -15.42 1.95
N HIS A 264 18.52 -16.10 3.02
CA HIS A 264 19.84 -16.73 3.08
C HIS A 264 19.95 -17.93 2.11
N THR A 265 18.87 -18.70 1.97
CA THR A 265 18.88 -19.94 1.17
C THR A 265 18.71 -19.67 -0.34
N THR A 266 18.22 -18.48 -0.72
CA THR A 266 17.98 -18.12 -2.13
C THR A 266 18.70 -16.82 -2.54
N PRO A 267 20.05 -16.83 -2.62
CA PRO A 267 20.82 -15.65 -3.00
C PRO A 267 20.53 -15.15 -4.43
N GLN A 268 20.04 -16.03 -5.30
CA GLN A 268 19.64 -15.70 -6.67
C GLN A 268 18.42 -14.75 -6.74
N LEU A 269 17.64 -14.62 -5.67
CA LEU A 269 16.53 -13.66 -5.61
C LEU A 269 17.00 -12.22 -5.35
N GLN A 270 18.26 -12.03 -4.93
CA GLN A 270 18.83 -10.71 -4.61
C GLN A 270 19.55 -10.05 -5.81
N GLN A 271 19.69 -10.76 -6.94
CA GLN A 271 20.26 -10.25 -8.20
C GLN A 271 19.16 -9.70 -9.10
#